data_AF-A0A2N1XRK5-F1
#
_entry.id   AF-A0A2N1XRK5-F1
#
_cell.length_a   1.000
_cell.length_b   1.000
_cell.length_c   1.000
_cell.angle_alpha   90.00
_cell.angle_beta   90.00
_cell.angle_gamma   90.00
#
_symmetry.space_group_name_H-M   'P 1'
#
loop_
_entity.id
_entity.type
_entity.pdbx_description
1 polymer ?
#
loop_
_entity_poly.entity_id
_entity_poly.type
_entity_poly.pdbx_seq_one_letter_code
_entity_poly.pdbx_strand_id
1 'polypeptide(L)'
;MSMIIKNNQDELFEDWFKVITGFPSFRWQRRLFTRFLDEDVPAMLDLPTGLGKTSVMVIWLLARAFNPTLPKRLVYVVDRRVVVDQATEIAESLRYKLQQLPDLHVLLQLGNEPLAVSTLRGQFVDNRQWLADPTKPAIIIGTIDMIGSRLLFEGYGVSRNMRRYHAGFLA
;
A
#
# COMPACT_ATOMS: atom_id res chain seq x y z
N MET A 1 -26.70 1.91 15.41
CA MET A 1 -26.12 2.66 14.28
C MET A 1 -24.79 2.09 13.78
N SER A 2 -23.83 1.70 14.65
CA SER A 2 -22.50 1.23 14.19
C SER A 2 -22.47 -0.15 13.52
N MET A 3 -23.35 -1.08 13.94
CA MET A 3 -23.32 -2.46 13.42
C MET A 3 -23.73 -2.56 11.94
N ILE A 4 -24.70 -1.73 11.50
CA ILE A 4 -25.15 -1.68 10.10
C ILE A 4 -24.05 -1.10 9.19
N ILE A 5 -23.33 -0.07 9.66
CA ILE A 5 -22.22 0.54 8.91
C ILE A 5 -21.06 -0.46 8.77
N LYS A 6 -20.69 -1.17 9.85
CA LYS A 6 -19.67 -2.23 9.78
C LYS A 6 -20.07 -3.35 8.82
N ASN A 7 -21.35 -3.75 8.80
CA ASN A 7 -21.82 -4.80 7.91
C ASN A 7 -21.69 -4.41 6.43
N ASN A 8 -22.01 -3.15 6.09
CA ASN A 8 -21.85 -2.62 4.74
C ASN A 8 -20.38 -2.49 4.31
N GLN A 9 -19.48 -2.12 5.23
CA GLN A 9 -18.04 -2.05 4.94
C GLN A 9 -17.43 -3.42 4.66
N ASP A 10 -17.88 -4.46 5.39
CA ASP A 10 -17.44 -5.84 5.15
C ASP A 10 -17.91 -6.38 3.80
N GLU A 11 -19.15 -6.07 3.38
CA GLU A 11 -19.67 -6.45 2.06
C GLU A 11 -18.89 -5.77 0.94
N LEU A 12 -18.70 -4.44 1.03
CA LEU A 12 -17.88 -3.68 0.06
C LEU A 12 -16.43 -4.16 0.02
N PHE A 13 -15.86 -4.55 1.17
CA PHE A 13 -14.53 -5.15 1.23
C PHE A 13 -14.48 -6.43 0.41
N GLU A 14 -15.39 -7.38 0.60
CA GLU A 14 -15.38 -8.64 -0.14
C GLU A 14 -15.55 -8.42 -1.65
N ASP A 15 -16.45 -7.51 -2.05
CA ASP A 15 -16.70 -7.19 -3.45
C ASP A 15 -15.48 -6.55 -4.12
N TRP A 16 -14.93 -5.49 -3.53
CA TRP A 16 -13.74 -4.82 -4.07
C TRP A 16 -12.51 -5.72 -4.03
N PHE A 17 -12.33 -6.49 -2.94
CA PHE A 17 -11.23 -7.43 -2.82
C PHE A 17 -11.31 -8.49 -3.92
N LYS A 18 -12.49 -9.03 -4.21
CA LYS A 18 -12.70 -10.02 -5.27
C LYS A 18 -12.47 -9.43 -6.66
N VAL A 19 -12.90 -8.19 -6.92
CA VAL A 19 -12.62 -7.51 -8.20
C VAL A 19 -11.11 -7.29 -8.39
N ILE A 20 -10.42 -6.84 -7.34
CA ILE A 20 -8.98 -6.54 -7.40
C ILE A 20 -8.15 -7.82 -7.48
N THR A 21 -8.46 -8.84 -6.70
CA THR A 21 -7.60 -10.05 -6.61
C THR A 21 -8.06 -11.17 -7.54
N GLY A 22 -9.34 -11.19 -7.93
CA GLY A 22 -9.97 -12.30 -8.64
C GLY A 22 -10.45 -13.43 -7.73
N PHE A 23 -10.21 -13.34 -6.41
CA PHE A 23 -10.49 -14.41 -5.44
C PHE A 23 -11.28 -13.88 -4.24
N PRO A 24 -12.10 -14.72 -3.59
CA PRO A 24 -12.70 -14.36 -2.30
C PRO A 24 -11.59 -14.17 -1.25
N SER A 25 -11.84 -13.32 -0.26
CA SER A 25 -10.86 -13.08 0.79
C SER A 25 -10.74 -14.29 1.73
N PHE A 26 -9.53 -14.49 2.28
CA PHE A 26 -9.30 -15.40 3.39
C PHE A 26 -9.70 -14.75 4.71
N ARG A 27 -10.06 -15.59 5.70
CA ARG A 27 -10.43 -15.13 7.06
C ARG A 27 -9.40 -14.21 7.70
N TRP A 28 -8.11 -14.45 7.48
CA TRP A 28 -7.05 -13.60 8.04
C TRP A 28 -7.00 -12.21 7.37
N GLN A 29 -7.35 -12.13 6.08
CA GLN A 29 -7.36 -10.88 5.31
C GLN A 29 -8.51 -10.00 5.78
N ARG A 30 -9.70 -10.58 5.94
CA ARG A 30 -10.86 -9.90 6.55
C ARG A 30 -10.56 -9.46 7.97
N ARG A 31 -9.95 -10.31 8.80
CA ARG A 31 -9.54 -9.93 10.16
C ARG A 31 -8.56 -8.76 10.15
N LEU A 32 -7.60 -8.74 9.23
CA LEU A 32 -6.66 -7.62 9.10
C LEU A 32 -7.37 -6.34 8.67
N PHE A 33 -8.32 -6.43 7.73
CA PHE A 33 -9.17 -5.29 7.34
C PHE A 33 -9.91 -4.71 8.54
N THR A 34 -10.61 -5.54 9.34
CA THR A 34 -11.31 -5.08 10.55
C THR A 34 -10.36 -4.41 11.55
N ARG A 35 -9.17 -4.98 11.77
CA ARG A 35 -8.17 -4.38 12.66
C ARG A 35 -7.73 -3.00 12.19
N PHE A 36 -7.51 -2.81 10.89
CA PHE A 36 -7.19 -1.50 10.32
C PHE A 36 -8.33 -0.48 10.46
N LEU A 37 -9.59 -0.91 10.38
CA LEU A 37 -10.74 -0.03 10.64
C LEU A 37 -10.80 0.41 12.11
N ASP A 38 -10.40 -0.46 13.03
CA ASP A 38 -10.39 -0.20 14.47
C ASP A 38 -9.06 0.44 14.96
N GLU A 39 -8.27 1.04 14.04
CA GLU A 39 -6.98 1.69 14.31
C GLU A 39 -5.91 0.78 14.95
N ASP A 40 -6.10 -0.54 14.85
CA ASP A 40 -5.18 -1.55 15.35
C ASP A 40 -4.27 -2.06 14.22
N VAL A 41 -3.11 -1.43 14.08
CA VAL A 41 -2.07 -1.88 13.12
C VAL A 41 -1.18 -2.91 13.81
N PRO A 42 -1.24 -4.21 13.41
CA PRO A 42 -0.39 -5.23 14.02
C PRO A 42 1.09 -4.96 13.79
N ALA A 43 1.88 -5.06 14.86
CA ALA A 43 3.34 -5.06 14.76
C ALA A 43 3.89 -6.28 14.00
N MET A 44 3.15 -7.40 13.98
CA MET A 44 3.54 -8.64 13.31
C MET A 44 2.34 -9.37 12.70
N LEU A 45 2.54 -9.88 11.49
CA LEU A 45 1.61 -10.78 10.80
C LEU A 45 2.29 -12.14 10.58
N ASP A 46 2.08 -13.06 11.51
CA ASP A 46 2.58 -14.42 11.41
C ASP A 46 1.64 -15.28 10.54
N LEU A 47 2.06 -15.53 9.32
CA LEU A 47 1.31 -16.26 8.30
C LEU A 47 2.26 -17.24 7.61
N PRO A 48 1.83 -18.47 7.30
CA PRO A 48 2.57 -19.34 6.39
C PRO A 48 2.84 -18.70 5.03
N THR A 49 3.88 -19.17 4.34
CA THR A 49 4.07 -18.87 2.92
C THR A 49 2.91 -19.43 2.09
N GLY A 50 2.66 -18.85 0.92
CA GLY A 50 1.58 -19.30 0.04
C GLY A 50 0.17 -18.81 0.38
N LEU A 51 -0.04 -18.14 1.52
CA LEU A 51 -1.36 -17.56 1.89
C LEU A 51 -1.62 -16.16 1.30
N GLY A 52 -0.81 -15.72 0.33
CA GLY A 52 -1.01 -14.45 -0.36
C GLY A 52 -0.69 -13.22 0.48
N LYS A 53 0.41 -13.22 1.25
CA LYS A 53 0.80 -12.09 2.12
C LYS A 53 0.86 -10.73 1.41
N THR A 54 1.19 -10.70 0.12
CA THR A 54 1.22 -9.46 -0.68
C THR A 54 -0.14 -8.76 -0.76
N SER A 55 -1.25 -9.49 -0.52
CA SER A 55 -2.59 -8.91 -0.41
C SER A 55 -2.73 -7.87 0.71
N VAL A 56 -1.78 -7.77 1.65
CA VAL A 56 -1.70 -6.66 2.62
C VAL A 56 -1.79 -5.30 1.93
N MET A 57 -1.23 -5.15 0.72
CA MET A 57 -1.35 -3.92 -0.07
C MET A 57 -2.80 -3.58 -0.40
N VAL A 58 -3.57 -4.59 -0.85
CA VAL A 58 -4.99 -4.45 -1.16
C VAL A 58 -5.76 -4.14 0.11
N ILE A 59 -5.53 -4.91 1.18
CA ILE A 59 -6.26 -4.79 2.45
C ILE A 59 -6.04 -3.40 3.07
N TRP A 60 -4.80 -2.93 3.09
CA TRP A 60 -4.47 -1.58 3.57
C TRP A 60 -5.20 -0.52 2.76
N LEU A 61 -5.18 -0.62 1.43
CA LEU A 61 -5.81 0.39 0.57
C LEU A 61 -7.34 0.42 0.77
N LEU A 62 -7.98 -0.75 0.82
CA LEU A 62 -9.42 -0.85 1.07
C LEU A 62 -9.78 -0.33 2.47
N ALA A 63 -9.01 -0.66 3.49
CA ALA A 63 -9.24 -0.13 4.84
C ALA A 63 -9.08 1.39 4.89
N ARG A 64 -8.08 1.93 4.19
CA ARG A 64 -7.80 3.37 4.14
C ARG A 64 -8.93 4.17 3.48
N ALA A 65 -9.66 3.58 2.54
CA ALA A 65 -10.85 4.21 1.95
C ALA A 65 -11.95 4.48 2.98
N PHE A 66 -12.03 3.67 4.04
CA PHE A 66 -13.01 3.82 5.11
C PHE A 66 -12.44 4.44 6.39
N ASN A 67 -11.13 4.33 6.58
CA ASN A 67 -10.42 4.90 7.71
C ASN A 67 -9.32 5.88 7.26
N PRO A 68 -9.63 7.18 7.12
CA PRO A 68 -8.66 8.21 6.73
C PRO A 68 -7.52 8.42 7.73
N THR A 69 -7.62 7.93 8.97
CA THR A 69 -6.56 8.05 9.99
C THR A 69 -5.38 7.11 9.71
N LEU A 70 -5.59 6.07 8.89
CA LEU A 70 -4.50 5.21 8.45
C LEU A 70 -3.45 6.00 7.64
N PRO A 71 -2.15 5.64 7.80
CA PRO A 71 -1.07 6.29 7.08
C PRO A 71 -1.33 6.38 5.58
N LYS A 72 -0.93 7.48 4.96
CA LYS A 72 -1.01 7.69 3.50
C LYS A 72 -0.01 6.86 2.72
N ARG A 73 0.93 6.21 3.39
CA ARG A 73 2.00 5.46 2.72
C ARG A 73 2.08 4.06 3.28
N LEU A 74 2.07 3.10 2.37
CA LEU A 74 2.47 1.74 2.65
C LEU A 74 3.88 1.52 2.09
N VAL A 75 4.84 1.35 2.98
CA VAL A 75 6.22 0.99 2.60
C VAL A 75 6.38 -0.52 2.73
N TYR A 76 6.45 -1.22 1.60
CA TYR A 76 6.61 -2.67 1.53
C TYR A 76 8.09 -3.03 1.31
N VAL A 77 8.76 -3.47 2.37
CA VAL A 77 10.19 -3.76 2.37
C VAL A 77 10.43 -5.26 2.26
N VAL A 78 11.30 -5.67 1.32
CA VAL A 78 11.72 -7.07 1.16
C VAL A 78 13.21 -7.20 0.91
N ASP A 79 13.77 -8.37 1.21
CA ASP A 79 15.22 -8.61 1.22
C ASP A 79 15.83 -8.94 -0.16
N ARG A 80 15.01 -9.24 -1.17
CA ARG A 80 15.48 -9.73 -2.48
C ARG A 80 14.85 -8.95 -3.62
N ARG A 81 15.67 -8.56 -4.61
CA ARG A 81 15.24 -7.78 -5.79
C ARG A 81 14.13 -8.47 -6.60
N VAL A 82 14.21 -9.79 -6.79
CA VAL A 82 13.17 -10.54 -7.49
C VAL A 82 11.82 -10.44 -6.79
N VAL A 83 11.82 -10.44 -5.45
CA VAL A 83 10.59 -10.29 -4.65
C VAL A 83 10.08 -8.85 -4.73
N VAL A 84 10.97 -7.85 -4.81
CA VAL A 84 10.59 -6.45 -5.09
C VAL A 84 9.85 -6.39 -6.42
N ASP A 85 10.42 -6.94 -7.49
CA ASP A 85 9.83 -6.90 -8.83
C ASP A 85 8.43 -7.54 -8.85
N GLN A 86 8.28 -8.73 -8.25
CA GLN A 86 6.99 -9.41 -8.12
C GLN A 86 5.96 -8.59 -7.32
N ALA A 87 6.39 -7.97 -6.22
CA ALA A 87 5.52 -7.14 -5.40
C ALA A 87 5.12 -5.85 -6.14
N THR A 88 6.01 -5.28 -6.95
CA THR A 88 5.74 -4.15 -7.83
C THR A 88 4.70 -4.49 -8.89
N GLU A 89 4.82 -5.66 -9.55
CA GLU A 89 3.82 -6.12 -10.53
C GLU A 89 2.42 -6.22 -9.91
N ILE A 90 2.33 -6.71 -8.67
CA ILE A 90 1.07 -6.78 -7.92
C ILE A 90 0.53 -5.38 -7.61
N ALA A 91 1.39 -4.44 -7.19
CA ALA A 91 1.00 -3.07 -6.89
C ALA A 91 0.54 -2.30 -8.14
N GLU A 92 1.20 -2.48 -9.29
CA GLU A 92 0.78 -1.88 -10.56
C GLU A 92 -0.52 -2.53 -11.08
N SER A 93 -0.71 -3.84 -10.88
CA SER A 93 -1.99 -4.51 -11.17
C SER A 93 -3.13 -3.95 -10.31
N LEU A 94 -2.88 -3.73 -9.02
CA LEU A 94 -3.81 -3.06 -8.12
C LEU A 94 -4.15 -1.65 -8.61
N ARG A 95 -3.15 -0.84 -8.97
CA ARG A 95 -3.34 0.51 -9.54
C ARG A 95 -4.23 0.47 -10.79
N TYR A 96 -4.01 -0.47 -11.70
CA TYR A 96 -4.82 -0.60 -12.92
C TYR A 96 -6.27 -0.99 -12.59
N LYS A 97 -6.48 -2.01 -11.75
CA LYS A 97 -7.82 -2.47 -11.38
C LYS A 97 -8.60 -1.45 -10.57
N LEU A 98 -7.90 -0.60 -9.80
CA LEU A 98 -8.51 0.51 -9.08
C LEU A 98 -9.21 1.51 -10.01
N GLN A 99 -8.74 1.67 -11.26
CA GLN A 99 -9.41 2.54 -12.24
C GLN A 99 -10.81 2.02 -12.64
N GLN A 100 -11.08 0.73 -12.42
CA GLN A 100 -12.37 0.10 -12.66
C GLN A 100 -13.33 0.23 -11.46
N LEU A 101 -12.88 0.85 -10.36
CA LEU A 101 -13.64 1.02 -9.11
C LEU A 101 -13.75 2.52 -8.78
N PRO A 102 -14.64 3.27 -9.44
CA PRO A 102 -14.73 4.73 -9.29
C PRO A 102 -15.09 5.15 -7.86
N ASP A 103 -15.97 4.42 -7.18
CA ASP A 103 -16.37 4.72 -5.80
C ASP A 103 -15.16 4.64 -4.85
N LEU A 104 -14.35 3.59 -5.01
CA LEU A 104 -13.13 3.43 -4.22
C LEU A 104 -12.09 4.53 -4.54
N HIS A 105 -12.00 4.95 -5.81
CA HIS A 105 -11.13 6.04 -6.22
C HIS A 105 -11.50 7.38 -5.55
N VAL A 106 -12.80 7.65 -5.43
CA VAL A 106 -13.35 8.83 -4.75
C VAL A 106 -13.07 8.77 -3.24
N LEU A 107 -13.33 7.63 -2.59
CA LEU A 107 -13.07 7.45 -1.16
C LEU A 107 -11.59 7.63 -0.80
N LEU A 108 -10.69 7.23 -1.71
CA LEU A 108 -9.24 7.40 -1.55
C LEU A 108 -8.74 8.82 -1.87
N GLN A 109 -9.61 9.72 -2.33
CA GLN A 109 -9.29 11.10 -2.70
C GLN A 109 -8.17 11.21 -3.74
N LEU A 110 -8.14 10.28 -4.71
CA LEU A 110 -7.11 10.23 -5.74
C LEU A 110 -7.29 11.30 -6.84
N GLY A 111 -8.51 11.82 -7.00
CA GLY A 111 -8.83 12.81 -8.03
C GLY A 111 -8.90 12.17 -9.41
N ASN A 112 -8.15 12.70 -10.37
CA ASN A 112 -8.00 12.12 -11.72
C ASN A 112 -6.66 11.37 -11.88
N GLU A 113 -5.89 11.21 -10.80
CA GLU A 113 -4.58 10.59 -10.84
C GLU A 113 -4.65 9.14 -10.41
N PRO A 114 -3.89 8.23 -11.04
CA PRO A 114 -3.81 6.86 -10.57
C PRO A 114 -3.09 6.78 -9.22
N LEU A 115 -3.30 5.66 -8.50
CA LEU A 115 -2.55 5.35 -7.29
C LEU A 115 -1.04 5.43 -7.56
N ALA A 116 -0.31 6.20 -6.74
CA ALA A 116 1.13 6.30 -6.84
C ALA A 116 1.80 4.99 -6.39
N VAL A 117 2.58 4.40 -7.30
CA VAL A 117 3.37 3.19 -7.04
C VAL A 117 4.81 3.48 -7.41
N SER A 118 5.73 3.25 -6.46
CA SER A 118 7.16 3.50 -6.66
C SER A 118 8.00 2.33 -6.19
N THR A 119 9.01 1.99 -7.00
CA THR A 119 9.93 0.89 -6.73
C THR A 119 11.33 1.42 -6.44
N LEU A 120 11.86 1.09 -5.26
CA LEU A 120 13.15 1.55 -4.76
C LEU A 120 14.09 0.35 -4.62
N ARG A 121 14.76 -0.02 -5.71
CA ARG A 121 15.81 -1.07 -5.73
C ARG A 121 17.01 -0.66 -6.57
N GLY A 122 18.17 -1.26 -6.31
CA GLY A 122 19.36 -1.07 -7.13
C GLY A 122 19.12 -1.39 -8.62
N GLN A 123 19.77 -0.63 -9.50
CA GLN A 123 19.60 -0.65 -10.96
C GLN A 123 18.23 -0.16 -11.47
N PHE A 124 17.35 0.32 -10.59
CA PHE A 124 16.08 0.94 -10.97
C PHE A 124 16.14 2.44 -10.64
N VAL A 125 15.73 3.28 -11.60
CA VAL A 125 15.60 4.72 -11.36
C VAL A 125 14.25 4.95 -10.68
N ASP A 126 14.28 5.57 -9.50
CA ASP A 126 13.06 5.96 -8.79
C ASP A 126 12.21 6.89 -9.68
N ASN A 127 10.97 6.47 -9.95
CA ASN A 127 10.01 7.23 -10.75
C ASN A 127 9.44 8.46 -10.01
N ARG A 128 9.73 8.60 -8.70
CA ARG A 128 9.34 9.71 -7.82
C ARG A 128 7.84 9.94 -7.68
N GLN A 129 6.98 9.02 -8.11
CA GLN A 129 5.52 9.17 -8.02
C GLN A 129 5.07 9.34 -6.57
N TRP A 130 5.69 8.61 -5.64
CA TRP A 130 5.42 8.69 -4.20
C TRP A 130 5.76 10.04 -3.54
N LEU A 131 6.50 10.92 -4.23
CA LEU A 131 6.87 12.27 -3.77
C LEU A 131 5.97 13.37 -4.35
N ALA A 132 5.21 13.08 -5.40
CA ALA A 132 4.53 14.09 -6.20
C ALA A 132 3.41 14.79 -5.42
N ASP A 133 2.56 14.02 -4.75
CA ASP A 133 1.50 14.53 -3.90
C ASP A 133 1.47 13.75 -2.57
N PRO A 134 1.96 14.34 -1.47
CA PRO A 134 1.99 13.68 -0.17
C PRO A 134 0.63 13.60 0.52
N THR A 135 -0.40 14.24 -0.05
CA THR A 135 -1.76 14.21 0.49
C THR A 135 -2.52 12.97 0.05
N LYS A 136 -2.07 12.28 -1.01
CA LYS A 136 -2.69 11.09 -1.60
C LYS A 136 -2.03 9.79 -1.08
N PRO A 137 -2.77 8.67 -1.11
CA PRO A 137 -2.19 7.38 -0.76
C PRO A 137 -1.13 6.94 -1.79
N ALA A 138 -0.07 6.28 -1.32
CA ALA A 138 0.99 5.73 -2.16
C ALA A 138 1.51 4.38 -1.63
N ILE A 139 1.91 3.50 -2.54
CA ILE A 139 2.60 2.25 -2.23
C ILE A 139 4.05 2.36 -2.68
N ILE A 140 4.98 2.17 -1.75
CA ILE A 140 6.42 2.21 -1.99
C ILE A 140 6.98 0.82 -1.73
N ILE A 141 7.49 0.16 -2.76
CA ILE A 141 8.12 -1.15 -2.65
C ILE A 141 9.62 -0.96 -2.72
N GLY A 142 10.39 -1.57 -1.82
CA GLY A 142 11.84 -1.41 -1.87
C GLY A 142 12.64 -2.48 -1.16
N THR A 143 13.94 -2.49 -1.44
CA THR A 143 14.89 -3.30 -0.67
C THR A 143 15.21 -2.62 0.67
N ILE A 144 15.64 -3.41 1.64
CA ILE A 144 16.07 -2.92 2.96
C ILE A 144 17.09 -1.79 2.82
N ASP A 145 18.10 -1.95 1.96
CA ASP A 145 19.14 -0.93 1.76
C ASP A 145 18.60 0.38 1.18
N MET A 146 17.64 0.31 0.26
CA MET A 146 17.11 1.50 -0.42
C MET A 146 16.18 2.30 0.48
N ILE A 147 15.35 1.62 1.26
CA ILE A 147 14.46 2.27 2.24
C ILE A 147 15.26 2.75 3.44
N GLY A 148 16.10 1.88 4.03
CA GLY A 148 16.91 2.19 5.20
C GLY A 148 17.86 3.37 4.97
N SER A 149 18.58 3.40 3.84
CA SER A 149 19.45 4.55 3.52
C SER A 149 18.69 5.88 3.45
N ARG A 150 17.45 5.88 2.95
CA ARG A 150 16.61 7.10 2.87
C ARG A 150 16.14 7.54 4.26
N LEU A 151 15.76 6.62 5.13
CA LEU A 151 15.39 6.92 6.53
C LEU A 151 16.58 7.47 7.33
N LEU A 152 17.80 7.05 7.00
CA LEU A 152 19.05 7.53 7.61
C LEU A 152 19.59 8.82 6.97
N PHE A 153 18.81 9.51 6.14
CA PHE A 153 19.23 10.72 5.42
C PHE A 153 20.43 10.53 4.48
N GLU A 154 20.68 9.30 4.03
CA GLU A 154 21.81 8.91 3.16
C GLU A 154 21.32 8.15 1.91
N GLY A 155 20.12 8.49 1.43
CA GLY A 155 19.42 7.74 0.38
C GLY A 155 20.28 7.40 -0.85
N TYR A 156 20.41 6.10 -1.14
CA TYR A 156 21.12 5.64 -2.33
C TYR A 156 20.44 6.12 -3.62
N GLY A 157 21.25 6.66 -4.54
CA GLY A 157 20.78 7.24 -5.80
C GLY A 157 20.00 8.56 -5.64
N VAL A 158 20.08 9.20 -4.45
CA VAL A 158 19.39 10.46 -4.16
C VAL A 158 20.41 11.60 -4.02
N SER A 159 20.14 12.74 -4.65
CA SER A 159 20.99 13.94 -4.52
C SER A 159 20.99 14.46 -3.07
N ARG A 160 22.08 15.10 -2.63
CA ARG A 160 22.23 15.57 -1.23
C ARG A 160 21.04 16.41 -0.74
N ASN A 161 20.51 17.29 -1.59
CA ASN A 161 19.39 18.17 -1.24
C ASN A 161 18.07 17.39 -1.08
N MET A 162 17.89 16.28 -1.79
CA MET A 162 16.66 15.48 -1.75
C MET A 162 16.62 14.49 -0.59
N ARG A 163 17.75 14.17 0.06
CA ARG A 163 17.82 13.15 1.12
C ARG A 163 16.86 13.43 2.28
N ARG A 164 16.72 14.70 2.71
CA ARG A 164 15.81 15.12 3.78
C ARG A 164 14.34 14.95 3.38
N TYR A 165 14.01 15.26 2.14
CA TYR A 165 12.66 15.05 1.62
C TYR A 165 12.32 13.56 1.59
N HIS A 166 13.21 12.72 1.05
CA HIS A 166 13.01 11.27 1.03
C HIS A 166 12.82 10.69 2.43
N ALA A 167 13.63 11.13 3.41
CA ALA A 167 13.48 10.71 4.80
C ALA A 167 12.11 11.12 5.36
N GLY A 168 11.75 12.41 5.25
CA GLY A 168 10.50 12.95 5.78
C GLY A 168 9.24 12.41 5.12
N PHE A 169 9.30 11.99 3.85
CA PHE A 169 8.18 11.36 3.18
C PHE A 169 8.06 9.87 3.49
N LEU A 170 9.10 9.19 3.96
CA LEU A 170 9.01 7.77 4.38
C LEU A 170 8.70 7.58 5.87
N ALA A 171 8.96 8.60 6.69
CA ALA A 171 8.78 8.57 8.14
C ALA A 171 7.34 8.85 8.59
#